data_AF-A0A255T227-F1
#
_entry.id   AF-A0A255T227-F1
#
_cell.length_a   1.000
_cell.length_b   1.000
_cell.length_c   1.000
_cell.angle_alpha   90.00
_cell.angle_beta   90.00
_cell.angle_gamma   90.00
#
_symmetry.space_group_name_H-M   'P 1'
#
loop_
_entity.id
_entity.type
_entity.pdbx_description
1 polymer ?
#
loop_
_entity_poly.entity_id
_entity_poly.type
_entity_poly.pdbx_seq_one_letter_code
_entity_poly.pdbx_strand_id
1 'polypeptide(L)'
;MEKKYEFLRKSANWKNLYFYQKAETLYQLTFVFCERFLNKHIDRTVDQMVQSARSGKQNIVEGSEDGKTSTEMEVSLLNVARSSIGELKEDYKDFITSRKITLWNENHPRFANMQEFTKKNNSLEQYEDYFYKWTAEEMANIGLTLCYQVDAMMFSYLKKLESEFVSQGGIKERMHAARTGYRQEQDDKMKALEKKVAEQEKTINDYQEANAQWQAKYEELRQKATEAYSDLRKQLAEAKKRLGEE
;
A
#
# COMPACT_ATOMS: atom_id res chain seq x y z
N MET A 1 -9.00 11.91 5.12
CA MET A 1 -10.25 11.23 4.72
C MET A 1 -10.07 10.21 3.58
N GLU A 2 -8.85 9.90 3.12
CA GLU A 2 -8.63 9.18 1.84
C GLU A 2 -8.44 7.65 1.89
N LYS A 3 -8.24 7.02 3.05
CA LYS A 3 -7.79 5.61 3.11
C LYS A 3 -8.87 4.53 2.91
N LYS A 4 -10.17 4.87 2.87
CA LYS A 4 -11.26 3.88 2.91
C LYS A 4 -11.45 3.10 1.60
N TYR A 5 -11.04 3.68 0.46
CA TYR A 5 -11.26 3.11 -0.88
C TYR A 5 -9.96 2.90 -1.66
N GLU A 6 -8.84 2.80 -0.94
CA GLU A 6 -7.54 2.52 -1.53
C GLU A 6 -7.53 1.08 -2.09
N PHE A 7 -7.43 0.93 -3.40
CA PHE A 7 -7.46 -0.37 -4.08
C PHE A 7 -6.09 -0.82 -4.60
N LEU A 8 -5.13 0.11 -4.69
CA LEU A 8 -3.74 -0.21 -5.00
C LEU A 8 -3.14 -0.99 -3.83
N ARG A 9 -2.34 -2.02 -4.15
CA ARG A 9 -1.60 -2.73 -3.11
C ARG A 9 -0.59 -1.79 -2.47
N LYS A 10 -0.46 -1.87 -1.16
CA LYS A 10 0.71 -1.32 -0.46
C LYS A 10 1.91 -2.21 -0.78
N SER A 11 2.57 -1.96 -1.91
CA SER A 11 3.82 -2.65 -2.20
C SER A 11 4.92 -2.10 -1.30
N ALA A 12 5.77 -3.00 -0.79
CA ALA A 12 6.99 -2.59 -0.13
C ALA A 12 7.85 -1.85 -1.16
N ASN A 13 8.51 -0.76 -0.75
CA ASN A 13 9.58 -0.19 -1.56
C ASN A 13 10.58 -1.31 -1.85
N TRP A 14 10.83 -1.60 -3.13
CA TRP A 14 11.69 -2.71 -3.55
C TRP A 14 13.08 -2.64 -2.91
N LYS A 15 13.57 -1.44 -2.58
CA LYS A 15 14.83 -1.22 -1.85
C LYS A 15 14.87 -1.89 -0.48
N ASN A 16 13.71 -2.11 0.13
CA ASN A 16 13.58 -2.72 1.45
C ASN A 16 13.38 -4.25 1.38
N LEU A 17 13.26 -4.83 0.19
CA LEU A 17 13.17 -6.27 0.02
C LEU A 17 14.55 -6.88 0.24
N TYR A 18 14.70 -7.73 1.26
CA TYR A 18 15.99 -8.36 1.55
C TYR A 18 16.54 -9.18 0.39
N PHE A 19 15.67 -9.81 -0.42
CA PHE A 19 16.11 -10.55 -1.60
C PHE A 19 16.58 -9.62 -2.73
N TYR A 20 16.04 -8.40 -2.82
CA TYR A 20 16.56 -7.39 -3.74
C TYR A 20 17.95 -6.92 -3.30
N GLN A 21 18.12 -6.54 -2.02
CA GLN A 21 19.42 -6.14 -1.48
C GLN A 21 20.47 -7.21 -1.71
N LYS A 22 20.12 -8.48 -1.45
CA LYS A 22 21.01 -9.62 -1.67
C LYS A 22 21.29 -9.87 -3.16
N ALA A 23 20.31 -9.68 -4.05
CA ALA A 23 20.51 -9.78 -5.50
C ALA A 23 21.42 -8.65 -6.04
N GLU A 24 21.33 -7.44 -5.48
CA GLU A 24 22.24 -6.35 -5.79
C GLU A 24 23.67 -6.65 -5.34
N THR A 25 23.84 -7.14 -4.11
CA THR A 25 25.14 -7.62 -3.60
C THR A 25 25.69 -8.73 -4.49
N LEU A 26 24.86 -9.70 -4.89
CA LEU A 26 25.25 -10.80 -5.77
C LEU A 26 25.69 -10.30 -7.16
N TYR A 27 25.04 -9.27 -7.71
CA TYR A 27 25.49 -8.63 -8.94
C TYR A 27 26.89 -8.02 -8.82
N GLN A 28 27.15 -7.23 -7.77
CA GLN A 28 28.46 -6.61 -7.57
C GLN A 28 29.54 -7.65 -7.30
N LEU A 29 29.23 -8.66 -6.46
CA LEU A 29 30.10 -9.80 -6.20
C LEU A 29 30.44 -10.51 -7.52
N THR A 30 29.45 -10.79 -8.36
CA THR A 30 29.64 -11.50 -9.63
C THR A 30 30.51 -10.69 -10.59
N PHE A 31 30.29 -9.36 -10.67
CA PHE A 31 31.12 -8.48 -11.48
C PHE A 31 32.60 -8.55 -11.08
N VAL A 32 32.89 -8.42 -9.77
CA VAL A 32 34.27 -8.49 -9.25
C VAL A 32 34.85 -9.90 -9.36
N PHE A 33 34.03 -10.94 -9.17
CA PHE A 33 34.43 -12.33 -9.34
C PHE A 33 34.89 -12.60 -10.78
N CYS A 34 34.09 -12.19 -11.77
CA CYS A 34 34.43 -12.34 -13.18
C CYS A 34 35.66 -11.50 -13.56
N GLU A 35 35.83 -10.31 -12.99
CA GLU A 35 37.02 -9.49 -13.22
C GLU A 35 38.30 -10.13 -12.67
N ARG A 36 38.23 -10.76 -11.49
CA ARG A 36 39.41 -11.29 -10.79
C ARG A 36 39.79 -12.70 -11.23
N PHE A 37 38.82 -13.56 -11.53
CA PHE A 37 39.04 -15.00 -11.64
C PHE A 37 38.69 -15.60 -13.00
N LEU A 38 38.15 -14.79 -13.91
CA LEU A 38 37.86 -15.20 -15.29
C LEU A 38 38.61 -14.30 -16.28
N ASN A 39 38.98 -14.88 -17.43
CA ASN A 39 39.64 -14.12 -18.48
C ASN A 39 38.58 -13.56 -19.44
N LYS A 40 38.27 -12.25 -19.30
CA LYS A 40 37.29 -11.52 -20.13
C LYS A 40 37.48 -11.66 -21.64
N HIS A 41 38.70 -11.93 -22.12
CA HIS A 41 38.98 -12.00 -23.56
C HIS A 41 38.77 -13.39 -24.16
N ILE A 42 38.68 -14.43 -23.32
CA ILE A 42 38.60 -15.82 -23.76
C ILE A 42 37.26 -16.44 -23.32
N ASP A 43 36.74 -16.01 -22.18
CA ASP A 43 35.65 -16.69 -21.49
C ASP A 43 34.31 -15.97 -21.72
N ARG A 44 33.50 -16.49 -22.66
CA ARG A 44 32.13 -15.99 -22.89
C ARG A 44 31.24 -16.11 -21.65
N THR A 45 31.62 -16.94 -20.68
CA THR A 45 30.90 -17.09 -19.41
C THR A 45 30.92 -15.80 -18.57
N VAL A 46 31.90 -14.90 -18.77
CA VAL A 46 31.90 -13.60 -18.06
C VAL A 46 30.66 -12.79 -18.39
N ASP A 47 30.36 -12.61 -19.69
CA ASP A 47 29.21 -11.81 -20.11
C ASP A 47 27.90 -12.47 -19.66
N GLN A 48 27.83 -13.80 -19.73
CA GLN A 48 26.66 -14.57 -19.28
C GLN A 48 26.41 -14.39 -17.78
N MET A 49 27.41 -14.63 -16.93
CA MET A 49 27.26 -14.48 -15.48
C MET A 49 26.84 -13.05 -15.09
N VAL A 50 27.48 -12.03 -15.66
CA VAL A 50 27.18 -10.63 -15.35
C VAL A 50 25.77 -10.26 -15.84
N GLN A 51 25.36 -10.74 -17.02
CA GLN A 51 24.01 -10.52 -17.55
C GLN A 51 22.95 -11.23 -16.72
N SER A 52 23.17 -12.49 -16.32
CA SER A 52 22.25 -13.25 -15.46
C SER A 52 22.07 -12.55 -14.12
N ALA A 53 23.15 -12.12 -13.48
CA ALA A 53 23.07 -11.36 -12.22
C ALA A 53 22.34 -10.01 -12.38
N ARG A 54 22.61 -9.28 -13.48
CA ARG A 54 21.94 -8.01 -13.80
C ARG A 54 20.45 -8.22 -14.05
N SER A 55 20.10 -9.20 -14.90
CA SER A 55 18.73 -9.55 -15.25
C SER A 55 17.93 -9.92 -14.00
N GLY A 56 18.52 -10.73 -13.12
CA GLY A 56 17.91 -11.12 -11.85
C GLY A 56 17.46 -9.91 -11.02
N LYS A 57 18.36 -8.95 -10.77
CA LYS A 57 18.00 -7.76 -9.98
C LYS A 57 17.04 -6.80 -10.70
N GLN A 58 17.13 -6.65 -12.01
CA GLN A 58 16.27 -5.73 -12.77
C GLN A 58 14.82 -6.23 -12.79
N ASN A 59 14.61 -7.52 -13.05
CA ASN A 59 13.27 -8.12 -13.04
C ASN A 59 12.61 -8.06 -11.65
N ILE A 60 13.39 -8.02 -10.56
CA ILE A 60 12.84 -7.75 -9.21
C ILE A 60 12.30 -6.32 -9.10
N VAL A 61 13.02 -5.33 -9.64
CA VAL A 61 12.59 -3.92 -9.63
C VAL A 61 11.33 -3.76 -10.48
N GLU A 62 11.39 -4.23 -11.74
CA GLU A 62 10.27 -4.17 -12.68
C GLU A 62 9.04 -4.88 -12.09
N GLY A 63 9.21 -6.10 -11.56
CA GLY A 63 8.12 -6.86 -10.94
C GLY A 63 7.47 -6.13 -9.76
N SER A 64 8.26 -5.45 -8.93
CA SER A 64 7.74 -4.69 -7.79
C SER A 64 7.01 -3.41 -8.21
N GLU A 65 7.46 -2.75 -9.28
CA GLU A 65 6.83 -1.52 -9.79
C GLU A 65 5.53 -1.83 -10.55
N ASP A 66 5.57 -2.80 -11.44
CA ASP A 66 4.42 -3.24 -12.25
C ASP A 66 3.39 -4.00 -11.41
N GLY A 67 3.84 -4.69 -10.35
CA GLY A 67 3.00 -5.39 -9.38
C GLY A 67 1.99 -4.54 -8.64
N LYS A 68 2.19 -3.21 -8.62
CA LYS A 68 1.20 -2.26 -8.10
C LYS A 68 -0.11 -2.31 -8.88
N THR A 69 -0.02 -2.60 -10.17
CA THR A 69 -1.17 -2.64 -11.10
C THR A 69 -1.52 -4.05 -11.56
N SER A 70 -0.58 -4.99 -11.55
CA SER A 70 -0.85 -6.38 -11.96
C SER A 70 -0.05 -7.41 -11.16
N THR A 71 -0.75 -8.22 -10.35
CA THR A 71 -0.15 -9.39 -9.68
C THR A 71 0.40 -10.40 -10.68
N GLU A 72 -0.22 -10.53 -11.86
CA GLU A 72 0.26 -11.43 -12.91
C GLU A 72 1.63 -11.00 -13.44
N MET A 73 1.80 -9.70 -13.72
CA MET A 73 3.09 -9.17 -14.17
C MET A 73 4.16 -9.31 -13.08
N GLU A 74 3.82 -9.01 -11.82
CA GLU A 74 4.72 -9.22 -10.68
C GLU A 74 5.22 -10.67 -10.61
N VAL A 75 4.30 -11.64 -10.66
CA VAL A 75 4.65 -13.06 -10.62
C VAL A 75 5.49 -13.47 -11.82
N SER A 76 5.14 -13.01 -13.02
CA SER A 76 5.89 -13.32 -14.25
C SER A 76 7.33 -12.81 -14.17
N LEU A 77 7.52 -11.53 -13.87
CA LEU A 77 8.84 -10.90 -13.76
C LEU A 77 9.67 -11.51 -12.64
N LEU A 78 9.07 -11.83 -11.49
CA LEU A 78 9.77 -12.53 -10.42
C LEU A 78 10.19 -13.95 -10.83
N ASN A 79 9.41 -14.65 -11.66
CA ASN A 79 9.84 -15.94 -12.22
C ASN A 79 11.00 -15.79 -13.22
N VAL A 80 11.00 -14.75 -14.05
CA VAL A 80 12.15 -14.41 -14.92
C VAL A 80 13.40 -14.14 -14.07
N ALA A 81 13.27 -13.33 -13.02
CA ALA A 81 14.36 -13.08 -12.09
C ALA A 81 14.91 -14.38 -11.47
N ARG A 82 14.04 -15.29 -11.02
CA ARG A 82 14.45 -16.60 -10.50
C ARG A 82 15.18 -17.44 -11.54
N SER A 83 14.73 -17.42 -12.80
CA SER A 83 15.41 -18.11 -13.90
C SER A 83 16.83 -17.57 -14.09
N SER A 84 17.00 -16.24 -14.14
CA SER A 84 18.33 -15.62 -14.27
C SER A 84 19.25 -15.92 -13.07
N ILE A 85 18.73 -15.96 -11.84
CA ILE A 85 19.52 -16.39 -10.67
C ILE A 85 19.84 -17.89 -10.73
N GLY A 86 18.93 -18.70 -11.31
CA GLY A 86 19.13 -20.11 -11.57
C GLY A 86 20.27 -20.38 -12.55
N GLU A 87 20.35 -19.61 -13.63
CA GLU A 87 21.46 -19.65 -14.59
C GLU A 87 22.78 -19.31 -13.91
N LEU A 88 22.83 -18.18 -13.20
CA LEU A 88 24.03 -17.76 -12.45
C LEU A 88 24.49 -18.79 -11.42
N LYS A 89 23.54 -19.47 -10.76
CA LYS A 89 23.82 -20.55 -9.82
C LYS A 89 24.53 -21.72 -10.50
N GLU A 90 24.10 -22.10 -11.71
CA GLU A 90 24.78 -23.16 -12.47
C GLU A 90 26.17 -22.68 -12.93
N ASP A 91 26.34 -21.43 -13.35
CA ASP A 91 27.66 -20.88 -13.70
C ASP A 91 28.67 -20.97 -12.53
N TYR A 92 28.25 -20.65 -11.30
CA TYR A 92 29.11 -20.81 -10.12
C TYR A 92 29.44 -22.29 -9.84
N LYS A 93 28.49 -23.21 -10.02
CA LYS A 93 28.75 -24.65 -9.86
C LYS A 93 29.72 -25.17 -10.91
N ASP A 94 29.57 -24.72 -12.15
CA ASP A 94 30.45 -25.09 -13.26
C ASP A 94 31.85 -24.55 -13.02
N PHE A 95 32.00 -23.33 -12.52
CA PHE A 95 33.30 -22.79 -12.11
C PHE A 95 33.96 -23.67 -11.05
N ILE A 96 33.23 -24.03 -9.99
CA ILE A 96 33.75 -24.87 -8.90
C ILE A 96 34.16 -26.24 -9.43
N THR A 97 33.29 -26.89 -10.20
CA THR A 97 33.48 -28.26 -10.70
C THR A 97 34.60 -28.33 -11.74
N SER A 98 34.59 -27.46 -12.74
CA SER A 98 35.58 -27.45 -13.84
C SER A 98 37.00 -27.20 -13.35
N ARG A 99 37.16 -26.45 -12.26
CA ARG A 99 38.46 -26.10 -11.67
C ARG A 99 38.83 -26.97 -10.47
N LYS A 100 38.03 -28.00 -10.14
CA LYS A 100 38.22 -28.90 -9.00
C LYS A 100 38.40 -28.15 -7.67
N ILE A 101 37.67 -27.06 -7.52
CA ILE A 101 37.60 -26.28 -6.28
C ILE A 101 36.71 -27.03 -5.28
N THR A 102 37.01 -26.89 -3.99
CA THR A 102 36.20 -27.55 -2.94
C THR A 102 34.84 -26.87 -2.83
N LEU A 103 33.77 -27.63 -3.07
CA LEU A 103 32.41 -27.20 -2.74
C LEU A 103 32.21 -27.29 -1.22
N TRP A 104 31.81 -26.19 -0.60
CA TRP A 104 31.52 -26.15 0.82
C TRP A 104 30.11 -26.69 1.09
N ASN A 105 30.05 -27.86 1.70
CA ASN A 105 28.84 -28.49 2.23
C ASN A 105 28.91 -28.56 3.77
N GLU A 106 27.93 -29.19 4.41
CA GLU A 106 27.86 -29.32 5.88
C GLU A 106 29.11 -29.92 6.55
N ASN A 107 29.93 -30.67 5.81
CA ASN A 107 31.17 -31.27 6.31
C ASN A 107 32.38 -30.33 6.21
N HIS A 108 32.27 -29.21 5.49
CA HIS A 108 33.37 -28.26 5.34
C HIS A 108 33.46 -27.32 6.56
N PRO A 109 34.63 -27.13 7.18
CA PRO A 109 34.77 -26.37 8.43
C PRO A 109 34.32 -24.90 8.32
N ARG A 110 34.30 -24.33 7.10
CA ARG A 110 33.85 -22.95 6.86
C ARG A 110 32.36 -22.83 6.53
N PHE A 111 31.65 -23.93 6.30
CA PHE A 111 30.27 -23.91 5.83
C PHE A 111 29.30 -23.29 6.83
N ALA A 112 29.39 -23.67 8.11
CA ALA A 112 28.51 -23.12 9.15
C ALA A 112 28.67 -21.60 9.28
N ASN A 113 29.91 -21.10 9.35
CA ASN A 113 30.20 -19.67 9.44
C ASN A 113 29.77 -18.91 8.17
N MET A 114 29.98 -19.50 6.99
CA MET A 114 29.49 -18.95 5.72
C MET A 114 27.96 -18.80 5.72
N GLN A 115 27.24 -19.84 6.15
CA GLN A 115 25.78 -19.83 6.24
C GLN A 115 25.29 -18.77 7.24
N GLU A 116 25.92 -18.67 8.41
CA GLU A 116 25.55 -17.66 9.41
C GLU A 116 25.80 -16.24 8.90
N PHE A 117 26.97 -15.98 8.31
CA PHE A 117 27.33 -14.69 7.73
C PHE A 117 26.33 -14.30 6.63
N THR A 118 26.10 -15.18 5.66
CA THR A 118 25.22 -14.87 4.53
C THR A 118 23.76 -14.71 4.94
N LYS A 119 23.28 -15.43 5.97
CA LYS A 119 21.92 -15.25 6.50
C LYS A 119 21.71 -13.90 7.19
N LYS A 120 22.73 -13.39 7.90
CA LYS A 120 22.64 -12.11 8.63
C LYS A 120 22.85 -10.88 7.75
N ASN A 121 23.52 -11.03 6.60
CA ASN A 121 23.93 -9.92 5.76
C ASN A 121 23.26 -9.97 4.38
N ASN A 122 22.73 -8.83 3.91
CA ASN A 122 22.06 -8.71 2.61
C ASN A 122 22.65 -7.58 1.75
N SER A 123 23.10 -6.48 2.34
CA SER A 123 23.48 -5.27 1.60
C SER A 123 24.95 -5.29 1.20
N LEU A 124 25.30 -4.53 0.17
CA LEU A 124 26.63 -4.52 -0.44
C LEU A 124 27.73 -4.17 0.56
N GLU A 125 27.46 -3.19 1.43
CA GLU A 125 28.42 -2.65 2.39
C GLU A 125 28.90 -3.71 3.38
N GLN A 126 28.11 -4.75 3.61
CA GLN A 126 28.45 -5.86 4.49
C GLN A 126 29.42 -6.87 3.84
N TYR A 127 29.58 -6.82 2.51
CA TYR A 127 30.37 -7.76 1.71
C TYR A 127 31.57 -7.12 1.01
N GLU A 128 31.48 -5.84 0.64
CA GLU A 128 32.44 -5.15 -0.23
C GLU A 128 33.89 -5.25 0.29
N ASP A 129 34.09 -5.11 1.59
CA ASP A 129 35.40 -5.24 2.25
C ASP A 129 36.08 -6.60 2.05
N TYR A 130 35.33 -7.63 1.67
CA TYR A 130 35.82 -8.98 1.43
C TYR A 130 36.09 -9.27 -0.05
N PHE A 131 35.53 -8.48 -0.97
CA PHE A 131 35.56 -8.76 -2.41
C PHE A 131 36.96 -8.90 -2.99
N TYR A 132 37.96 -8.21 -2.44
CA TYR A 132 39.36 -8.32 -2.86
C TYR A 132 40.22 -9.17 -1.92
N LYS A 133 39.66 -9.65 -0.80
CA LYS A 133 40.35 -10.52 0.18
C LYS A 133 40.06 -11.98 -0.08
N TRP A 134 38.86 -12.31 -0.51
CA TRP A 134 38.48 -13.68 -0.80
C TRP A 134 39.28 -14.25 -1.98
N THR A 135 39.64 -15.51 -1.82
CA THR A 135 40.13 -16.40 -2.88
C THR A 135 39.00 -16.78 -3.84
N ALA A 136 39.35 -17.37 -4.98
CA ALA A 136 38.37 -17.88 -5.94
C ALA A 136 37.43 -18.91 -5.31
N GLU A 137 37.94 -19.79 -4.44
CA GLU A 137 37.14 -20.80 -3.73
C GLU A 137 36.11 -20.15 -2.80
N GLU A 138 36.55 -19.21 -1.96
CA GLU A 138 35.68 -18.54 -0.99
C GLU A 138 34.59 -17.74 -1.71
N MET A 139 34.97 -16.95 -2.72
CA MET A 139 34.04 -16.08 -3.43
C MET A 139 33.03 -16.87 -4.27
N ALA A 140 33.46 -17.99 -4.90
CA ALA A 140 32.54 -18.86 -5.64
C ALA A 140 31.54 -19.56 -4.72
N ASN A 141 31.98 -20.07 -3.56
CA ASN A 141 31.08 -20.71 -2.59
C ASN A 141 30.10 -19.71 -1.94
N ILE A 142 30.56 -18.48 -1.66
CA ILE A 142 29.68 -17.38 -1.21
C ILE A 142 28.67 -17.04 -2.31
N GLY A 143 29.12 -16.80 -3.55
CA GLY A 143 28.24 -16.49 -4.68
C GLY A 143 27.17 -17.55 -4.90
N LEU A 144 27.55 -18.82 -4.91
CA LEU A 144 26.63 -19.95 -5.00
C LEU A 144 25.61 -19.97 -3.85
N THR A 145 26.07 -19.73 -2.62
CA THR A 145 25.19 -19.68 -1.44
C THR A 145 24.19 -18.52 -1.52
N LEU A 146 24.64 -17.36 -1.99
CA LEU A 146 23.76 -16.21 -2.20
C LEU A 146 22.71 -16.50 -3.27
N CYS A 147 23.05 -17.18 -4.38
CA CYS A 147 22.06 -17.62 -5.37
C CYS A 147 20.95 -18.49 -4.76
N TYR A 148 21.32 -19.49 -3.94
CA TYR A 148 20.33 -20.33 -3.24
C TYR A 148 19.44 -19.51 -2.29
N GLN A 149 20.02 -18.57 -1.55
CA GLN A 149 19.27 -17.75 -0.61
C GLN A 149 18.32 -16.78 -1.32
N VAL A 150 18.78 -16.12 -2.38
CA VAL A 150 17.92 -15.23 -3.20
C VAL A 150 16.74 -16.03 -3.76
N ASP A 151 16.97 -17.20 -4.36
CA ASP A 151 15.90 -18.05 -4.89
C ASP A 151 14.90 -18.48 -3.81
N ALA A 152 15.38 -18.92 -2.64
CA ALA A 152 14.51 -19.33 -1.53
C ALA A 152 13.66 -18.17 -0.97
N MET A 153 14.24 -16.96 -0.87
CA MET A 153 13.54 -15.78 -0.41
C MET A 153 12.48 -15.34 -1.43
N MET A 154 12.81 -15.36 -2.73
CA MET A 154 11.87 -15.06 -3.80
C MET A 154 10.72 -16.06 -3.86
N PHE A 155 11.01 -17.36 -3.69
CA PHE A 155 9.98 -18.40 -3.63
C PHE A 155 9.02 -18.17 -2.45
N SER A 156 9.54 -17.78 -1.29
CA SER A 156 8.71 -17.45 -0.11
C SER A 156 7.83 -16.22 -0.37
N TYR A 157 8.36 -15.22 -1.08
CA TYR A 157 7.60 -14.04 -1.48
C TYR A 157 6.50 -14.37 -2.51
N LEU A 158 6.79 -15.22 -3.50
CA LEU A 158 5.79 -15.68 -4.48
C LEU A 158 4.61 -16.41 -3.80
N LYS A 159 4.89 -17.28 -2.81
CA LYS A 159 3.84 -17.92 -2.01
C LYS A 159 2.96 -16.91 -1.26
N LYS A 160 3.57 -15.83 -0.77
CA LYS A 160 2.84 -14.75 -0.13
C LYS A 160 1.93 -14.03 -1.14
N LEU A 161 2.43 -13.71 -2.33
CA LEU A 161 1.64 -13.09 -3.40
C LEU A 161 0.45 -13.95 -3.82
N GLU A 162 0.65 -15.27 -3.93
CA GLU A 162 -0.40 -16.25 -4.22
C GLU A 162 -1.47 -16.24 -3.13
N SER A 163 -1.08 -16.33 -1.85
CA SER A 163 -2.01 -16.28 -0.72
C SER A 163 -2.79 -14.95 -0.66
N GLU A 164 -2.13 -13.82 -0.93
CA GLU A 164 -2.78 -12.51 -1.01
C GLU A 164 -3.73 -12.40 -2.21
N PHE A 165 -3.39 -13.02 -3.35
CA PHE A 165 -4.27 -13.03 -4.51
C PHE A 165 -5.54 -13.84 -4.23
N VAL A 166 -5.40 -15.04 -3.65
CA VAL A 166 -6.54 -15.89 -3.27
C VAL A 166 -7.44 -15.22 -2.24
N SER A 167 -6.86 -14.51 -1.27
CA SER A 167 -7.63 -13.89 -0.17
C SER A 167 -8.22 -12.51 -0.50
N GLN A 168 -7.58 -11.72 -1.36
CA GLN A 168 -7.97 -10.32 -1.63
C GLN A 168 -8.42 -10.06 -3.07
N GLY A 169 -8.33 -11.07 -3.95
CA GLY A 169 -8.63 -10.96 -5.37
C GLY A 169 -7.63 -10.11 -6.16
N GLY A 170 -7.86 -10.00 -7.47
CA GLY A 170 -7.07 -9.15 -8.36
C GLY A 170 -7.39 -7.66 -8.22
N ILE A 171 -6.63 -6.80 -8.94
CA ILE A 171 -6.87 -5.34 -8.92
C ILE A 171 -8.28 -4.97 -9.39
N LYS A 172 -8.83 -5.68 -10.38
CA LYS A 172 -10.17 -5.44 -10.92
C LYS A 172 -11.25 -5.67 -9.86
N GLU A 173 -11.11 -6.72 -9.08
CA GLU A 173 -12.02 -7.05 -7.98
C GLU A 173 -11.96 -5.99 -6.89
N ARG A 174 -10.74 -5.58 -6.49
CA ARG A 174 -10.55 -4.50 -5.49
C ARG A 174 -11.09 -3.15 -5.98
N MET A 175 -10.88 -2.80 -7.25
CA MET A 175 -11.44 -1.59 -7.86
C MET A 175 -12.98 -1.63 -7.85
N HIS A 176 -13.57 -2.77 -8.20
CA HIS A 176 -15.02 -2.93 -8.16
C HIS A 176 -15.55 -2.79 -6.74
N ALA A 177 -14.94 -3.47 -5.76
CA ALA A 177 -15.32 -3.39 -4.36
C ALA A 177 -15.21 -1.95 -3.81
N ALA A 178 -14.12 -1.25 -4.10
CA ALA A 178 -13.91 0.15 -3.71
C ALA A 178 -14.99 1.07 -4.31
N ARG A 179 -15.28 0.92 -5.60
CA ARG A 179 -16.31 1.71 -6.30
C ARG A 179 -17.71 1.45 -5.76
N THR A 180 -18.09 0.18 -5.60
CA THR A 180 -19.42 -0.20 -5.13
C THR A 180 -19.62 0.23 -3.67
N GLY A 181 -18.61 0.04 -2.81
CA GLY A 181 -18.64 0.53 -1.43
C GLY A 181 -18.76 2.05 -1.32
N TYR A 182 -18.09 2.81 -2.18
CA TYR A 182 -18.23 4.27 -2.23
C TYR A 182 -19.65 4.69 -2.59
N ARG A 183 -20.23 4.05 -3.62
CA ARG A 183 -21.59 4.35 -4.07
C ARG A 183 -22.62 4.03 -3.01
N GLN A 184 -22.53 2.85 -2.39
CA GLN A 184 -23.46 2.46 -1.33
C GLN A 184 -23.45 3.46 -0.17
N GLU A 185 -22.27 3.91 0.26
CA GLU A 185 -22.18 4.91 1.33
C GLU A 185 -22.78 6.27 0.93
N GLN A 186 -22.64 6.68 -0.33
CA GLN A 186 -23.29 7.90 -0.84
C GLN A 186 -24.81 7.73 -0.85
N ASP A 187 -25.31 6.60 -1.33
CA ASP A 187 -26.75 6.29 -1.36
C ASP A 187 -27.34 6.25 0.05
N ASP A 188 -26.62 5.66 1.02
CA ASP A 188 -27.04 5.61 2.42
C ASP A 188 -27.04 6.99 3.07
N LYS A 189 -26.04 7.84 2.78
CA LYS A 189 -26.00 9.24 3.22
C LYS A 189 -27.14 10.05 2.63
N MET A 190 -27.43 9.87 1.34
CA MET A 190 -28.53 10.55 0.66
C MET A 190 -29.87 10.17 1.28
N LYS A 191 -30.14 8.88 1.48
CA LYS A 191 -31.36 8.42 2.17
C LYS A 191 -31.49 8.98 3.59
N ALA A 192 -30.37 9.04 4.33
CA ALA A 192 -30.37 9.61 5.67
C ALA A 192 -30.68 11.12 5.67
N LEU A 193 -30.15 11.86 4.68
CA LEU A 193 -30.45 13.28 4.50
C LEU A 193 -31.91 13.50 4.08
N GLU A 194 -32.42 12.73 3.12
CA GLU A 194 -33.82 12.80 2.69
C GLU A 194 -34.79 12.59 3.85
N LYS A 195 -34.52 11.58 4.69
CA LYS A 195 -35.32 11.34 5.91
C LYS A 195 -35.28 12.54 6.86
N LYS A 196 -34.10 13.12 7.08
CA LYS A 196 -33.94 14.28 7.97
C LYS A 196 -34.65 15.52 7.42
N VAL A 197 -34.61 15.73 6.10
CA VAL A 197 -35.34 16.82 5.44
C VAL A 197 -36.84 16.64 5.65
N ALA A 198 -37.38 15.43 5.44
CA ALA A 198 -38.80 15.15 5.67
C ALA A 198 -39.23 15.39 7.13
N GLU A 199 -38.40 15.00 8.11
CA GLU A 199 -38.65 15.27 9.53
C GLU A 199 -38.64 16.78 9.84
N GLN A 200 -37.71 17.52 9.23
CA GLN A 200 -37.61 18.98 9.37
C GLN A 200 -38.79 19.71 8.72
N GLU A 201 -39.23 19.28 7.54
CA GLU A 201 -40.40 19.84 6.85
C GLU A 201 -41.66 19.69 7.71
N LYS A 202 -41.88 18.51 8.29
CA LYS A 202 -42.98 18.30 9.24
C LYS A 202 -42.90 19.24 10.43
N THR A 203 -41.72 19.35 11.02
CA THR A 203 -41.48 20.23 12.18
C THR A 203 -41.74 21.70 11.84
N ILE A 204 -41.33 22.15 10.65
CA ILE A 204 -41.57 23.52 10.17
C ILE A 204 -43.06 23.77 9.99
N ASN A 205 -43.80 22.83 9.40
CA ASN A 205 -45.25 22.95 9.26
C ASN A 205 -45.95 23.05 10.62
N ASP A 206 -45.58 22.19 11.58
CA ASP A 206 -46.13 22.22 12.94
C ASP A 206 -45.89 23.61 13.61
N TYR A 207 -44.69 24.17 13.45
CA TYR A 207 -44.38 25.51 13.95
C TYR A 207 -45.15 26.62 13.23
N GLN A 208 -45.34 26.50 11.91
CA GLN A 208 -46.11 27.48 11.13
C GLN A 208 -47.58 27.48 11.56
N GLU A 209 -48.18 26.30 11.76
CA GLU A 209 -49.55 26.16 12.27
C GLU A 209 -49.70 26.74 13.67
N ALA A 210 -48.79 26.40 14.59
CA ALA A 210 -48.80 26.95 15.94
C ALA A 210 -48.64 28.48 15.93
N ASN A 211 -47.76 29.01 15.08
CA ASN A 211 -47.56 30.45 14.95
C ASN A 211 -48.81 31.15 14.38
N ALA A 212 -49.49 30.56 13.40
CA ALA A 212 -50.75 31.09 12.87
C ALA A 212 -51.85 31.14 13.94
N GLN A 213 -51.96 30.10 14.78
CA GLN A 213 -52.89 30.09 15.91
C GLN A 213 -52.56 31.17 16.93
N TRP A 214 -51.28 31.34 17.27
CA TRP A 214 -50.83 32.39 18.18
C TRP A 214 -51.10 33.79 17.63
N GLN A 215 -50.87 34.01 16.33
CA GLN A 215 -51.17 35.29 15.67
C GLN A 215 -52.68 35.58 15.71
N ALA A 216 -53.54 34.61 15.42
CA ALA A 216 -54.99 34.78 15.50
C ALA A 216 -55.45 35.14 16.92
N LYS A 217 -54.95 34.43 17.94
CA LYS A 217 -55.26 34.71 19.35
C LYS A 217 -54.76 36.08 19.80
N TYR A 218 -53.56 36.46 19.35
CA TYR A 218 -53.00 37.78 19.61
C TYR A 218 -53.89 38.88 19.02
N GLU A 219 -54.33 38.73 17.77
CA GLU A 219 -55.19 39.73 17.12
C GLU A 219 -56.57 39.83 17.80
N GLU A 220 -57.15 38.71 18.21
CA GLU A 220 -58.40 38.68 18.98
C GLU A 220 -58.26 39.42 20.32
N LEU A 221 -57.19 39.14 21.08
CA LEU A 221 -56.91 39.82 22.34
C LEU A 221 -56.66 41.31 22.14
N ARG A 222 -55.91 41.66 21.09
CA ARG A 222 -55.64 43.06 20.71
C ARG A 222 -56.93 43.79 20.38
N GLN A 223 -57.84 43.18 19.62
CA GLN A 223 -59.14 43.76 19.28
C GLN A 223 -59.99 43.98 20.53
N LYS A 224 -60.13 42.96 21.39
CA LYS A 224 -60.83 43.07 22.68
C LYS A 224 -60.27 44.18 23.57
N ALA A 225 -58.94 44.28 23.67
CA ALA A 225 -58.28 45.33 24.43
C ALA A 225 -58.55 46.73 23.86
N THR A 226 -58.59 46.85 22.52
CA THR A 226 -58.87 48.11 21.82
C THR A 226 -60.32 48.54 22.02
N GLU A 227 -61.27 47.61 21.94
CA GLU A 227 -62.69 47.84 22.22
C GLU A 227 -62.92 48.26 23.67
N ALA A 228 -62.34 47.53 24.63
CA ALA A 228 -62.40 47.87 26.06
C ALA A 228 -61.80 49.25 26.35
N TYR A 229 -60.67 49.61 25.72
CA TYR A 229 -60.06 50.92 25.85
C TYR A 229 -60.95 52.04 25.27
N SER A 230 -61.56 51.79 24.11
CA SER A 230 -62.55 52.70 23.49
C SER A 230 -63.74 52.96 24.42
N ASP A 231 -64.31 51.90 24.99
CA ASP A 231 -65.46 52.00 25.90
C ASP A 231 -65.09 52.71 27.19
N LEU A 232 -63.94 52.40 27.78
CA LEU A 232 -63.42 53.12 28.94
C LEU A 232 -63.24 54.61 28.65
N ARG A 233 -62.73 54.96 27.46
CA ARG A 233 -62.56 56.34 27.01
C ARG A 233 -63.90 57.07 26.84
N LYS A 234 -64.93 56.40 26.31
CA LYS A 234 -66.30 56.95 26.24
C LYS A 234 -66.88 57.20 27.63
N GLN A 235 -66.79 56.22 28.52
CA GLN A 235 -67.27 56.35 29.91
C GLN A 235 -66.56 57.49 30.65
N LEU A 236 -65.25 57.64 30.47
CA LEU A 236 -64.47 58.77 30.99
C LEU A 236 -64.96 60.12 30.44
N ALA A 237 -65.24 60.21 29.14
CA ALA A 237 -65.78 61.41 28.52
C ALA A 237 -67.18 61.76 29.04
N GLU A 238 -68.06 60.76 29.21
CA GLU A 238 -69.39 60.94 29.79
C GLU A 238 -69.32 61.35 31.27
N ALA A 239 -68.41 60.75 32.04
CA ALA A 239 -68.20 61.09 33.45
C ALA A 239 -67.67 62.52 33.61
N LYS A 240 -66.70 62.96 32.79
CA LYS A 240 -66.22 64.35 32.75
C LYS A 240 -67.34 65.33 32.42
N LYS A 241 -68.18 65.00 31.44
CA LYS A 241 -69.35 65.79 31.05
C LYS A 241 -70.39 65.92 32.17
N ARG A 242 -70.55 64.89 33.02
CA ARG A 242 -71.41 64.93 34.22
C ARG A 242 -70.81 65.72 35.38
N LEU A 243 -69.49 65.82 35.46
CA LEU A 243 -68.76 66.57 36.49
C LEU A 243 -68.55 68.06 36.15
N GLY A 244 -68.92 68.50 34.95
CA GLY A 244 -68.83 69.90 34.54
C GLY A 244 -67.42 70.38 34.22
N GLU A 245 -66.49 69.44 34.02
CA GLU A 245 -65.11 69.70 33.61
C GLU A 245 -65.01 69.49 32.10
N GLU A 246 -65.04 70.59 31.32
CA GLU A 246 -64.56 70.60 29.94
C GLU A 246 -63.04 70.68 29.89
#